data_AF-A0A2S9BPH5-F1
#
_entry.id   AF-A0A2S9BPH5-F1
#
_cell.length_a   1.000
_cell.length_b   1.000
_cell.length_c   1.000
_cell.angle_alpha   90.00
_cell.angle_beta   90.00
_cell.angle_gamma   90.00
#
_symmetry.space_group_name_H-M   'P 1'
#
loop_
_entity.id
_entity.type
_entity.pdbx_description
1 polymer ?
#
loop_
_entity_poly.entity_id
_entity_poly.type
_entity_poly.pdbx_seq_one_letter_code
_entity_poly.pdbx_strand_id
1 'polypeptide(L)'
;MNLSDLQDHQAVRDARRASDPEYAAEAARTKLADDVSVAVVRYREEHRLSQTEFARRLGWKQPHVARLERGDVTPSLESLQRLARAGVIEVQVKRQGTIVKNADSAGSVIRKHNPENHVKRLASSTA
;
A
#
# COMPACT_ATOMS: atom_id res chain seq x y z
N MET A 1 -8.25 22.86 -12.63
CA MET A 1 -9.03 22.35 -11.49
C MET A 1 -8.43 22.91 -10.22
N ASN A 2 -9.26 23.43 -9.32
CA ASN A 2 -8.83 24.10 -8.10
C ASN A 2 -8.89 23.15 -6.90
N LEU A 3 -8.03 23.33 -5.89
CA LEU A 3 -7.94 22.42 -4.74
C LEU A 3 -9.18 22.44 -3.82
N SER A 4 -9.94 23.54 -3.86
CA SER A 4 -11.21 23.71 -3.12
C SER A 4 -12.31 22.77 -3.60
N ASP A 5 -12.36 22.47 -4.89
CA ASP A 5 -13.38 21.61 -5.50
C ASP A 5 -13.21 20.14 -5.08
N LEU A 6 -11.98 19.75 -4.70
CA LEU A 6 -11.66 18.41 -4.19
C LEU A 6 -12.13 18.19 -2.74
N GLN A 7 -12.23 19.26 -1.92
CA GLN A 7 -12.73 19.15 -0.54
C GLN A 7 -14.22 18.81 -0.51
N ASP A 8 -14.97 19.30 -1.49
CA ASP A 8 -16.40 19.03 -1.65
C ASP A 8 -16.65 17.55 -2.04
N HIS A 9 -15.79 16.98 -2.89
CA HIS A 9 -15.84 15.56 -3.22
C HIS A 9 -15.58 14.62 -2.02
N GLN A 10 -14.77 15.05 -1.06
CA GLN A 10 -14.51 14.26 0.15
C GLN A 10 -15.76 14.18 1.03
N ALA A 11 -16.40 15.33 1.26
CA ALA A 11 -17.64 15.43 2.05
C ALA A 11 -18.80 14.64 1.42
N VAL A 12 -18.94 14.67 0.09
CA VAL A 12 -19.94 13.88 -0.65
C VAL A 12 -19.71 12.37 -0.49
N ARG A 13 -18.45 11.92 -0.50
CA ARG A 13 -18.11 10.49 -0.29
C ARG A 13 -18.37 10.05 1.15
N ASP A 14 -18.08 10.91 2.12
CA ASP A 14 -18.32 10.64 3.54
C ASP A 14 -19.82 10.59 3.86
N ALA A 15 -20.61 11.52 3.32
CA ALA A 15 -22.07 11.50 3.43
C ALA A 15 -22.67 10.23 2.81
N ARG A 16 -22.20 9.84 1.62
CA ARG A 16 -22.68 8.63 0.94
C ARG A 16 -22.27 7.35 1.67
N ARG A 17 -21.06 7.29 2.24
CA ARG A 17 -20.61 6.21 3.12
C ARG A 17 -21.47 6.09 4.38
N ALA A 18 -21.94 7.20 4.95
CA ALA A 18 -22.80 7.18 6.13
C ALA A 18 -24.21 6.69 5.81
N SER A 19 -24.74 6.98 4.62
CA SER A 19 -26.11 6.64 4.22
C SER A 19 -26.28 5.28 3.54
N ASP A 20 -25.20 4.71 2.97
CA ASP A 20 -25.25 3.50 2.15
C ASP A 20 -24.24 2.45 2.66
N PRO A 21 -24.72 1.42 3.39
CA PRO A 21 -23.88 0.34 3.92
C PRO A 21 -23.14 -0.48 2.84
N GLU A 22 -23.70 -0.62 1.64
CA GLU A 22 -23.09 -1.36 0.54
C GLU A 22 -21.94 -0.55 -0.07
N TYR A 23 -22.16 0.76 -0.28
CA TYR A 23 -21.10 1.69 -0.67
C TYR A 23 -19.98 1.77 0.37
N ALA A 24 -20.33 1.76 1.67
CA ALA A 24 -19.36 1.74 2.75
C ALA A 24 -18.52 0.45 2.76
N ALA A 25 -19.16 -0.71 2.55
CA ALA A 25 -18.50 -2.00 2.48
C ALA A 25 -17.56 -2.10 1.28
N GLU A 26 -17.98 -1.64 0.10
CA GLU A 26 -17.13 -1.64 -1.09
C GLU A 26 -15.96 -0.67 -0.96
N ALA A 27 -16.20 0.56 -0.45
CA ALA A 27 -15.13 1.50 -0.17
C ALA A 27 -14.12 0.97 0.86
N ALA A 28 -14.58 0.21 1.87
CA ALA A 28 -13.69 -0.44 2.85
C ALA A 28 -12.88 -1.58 2.22
N ARG A 29 -13.48 -2.36 1.32
CA ARG A 29 -12.78 -3.43 0.58
C ARG A 29 -11.69 -2.86 -0.33
N THR A 30 -11.99 -1.82 -1.10
CA THR A 30 -11.00 -1.13 -1.95
C THR A 30 -9.87 -0.58 -1.10
N LYS A 31 -10.19 0.09 0.02
CA LYS A 31 -9.19 0.64 0.93
C LYS A 31 -8.24 -0.43 1.48
N LEU A 32 -8.75 -1.59 1.88
CA LEU A 32 -7.89 -2.67 2.39
C LEU A 32 -6.94 -3.21 1.30
N ALA A 33 -7.44 -3.37 0.07
CA ALA A 33 -6.61 -3.81 -1.05
C ALA A 33 -5.49 -2.78 -1.34
N ASP A 34 -5.82 -1.49 -1.36
CA ASP A 34 -4.88 -0.40 -1.58
C ASP A 34 -3.81 -0.32 -0.48
N ASP A 35 -4.22 -0.37 0.79
CA ASP A 35 -3.28 -0.28 1.92
C ASP A 35 -2.29 -1.47 1.92
N VAL A 36 -2.76 -2.69 1.60
CA VAL A 36 -1.91 -3.87 1.48
C VAL A 36 -1.01 -3.79 0.26
N SER A 37 -1.51 -3.31 -0.87
CA SER A 37 -0.71 -3.08 -2.08
C SER A 37 0.51 -2.20 -1.77
N VAL A 38 0.29 -1.03 -1.18
CA VAL A 38 1.34 -0.07 -0.82
C VAL A 38 2.34 -0.71 0.15
N ALA A 39 1.85 -1.43 1.15
CA ALA A 39 2.70 -2.06 2.15
C ALA A 39 3.60 -3.15 1.54
N VAL A 40 3.07 -3.98 0.64
CA VAL A 40 3.82 -5.04 -0.05
C VAL A 40 4.89 -4.44 -0.95
N VAL A 41 4.54 -3.45 -1.79
CA VAL A 41 5.51 -2.78 -2.67
C VAL A 41 6.64 -2.17 -1.84
N ARG A 42 6.30 -1.43 -0.78
CA ARG A 42 7.31 -0.77 0.06
C ARG A 42 8.28 -1.77 0.69
N TYR A 43 7.76 -2.82 1.32
CA TYR A 43 8.61 -3.85 1.92
C TYR A 43 9.55 -4.49 0.90
N ARG A 44 9.02 -4.78 -0.30
CA ARG A 44 9.76 -5.46 -1.37
C ARG A 44 10.92 -4.59 -1.88
N GLU A 45 10.68 -3.30 -2.09
CA GLU A 45 11.68 -2.32 -2.51
C GLU A 45 12.75 -2.10 -1.43
N GLU A 46 12.34 -1.94 -0.16
CA GLU A 46 13.27 -1.79 0.98
C GLU A 46 14.22 -3.00 1.11
N HIS A 47 13.73 -4.20 0.79
CA HIS A 47 14.50 -5.44 0.85
C HIS A 47 15.12 -5.85 -0.49
N ARG A 48 14.99 -5.01 -1.54
CA ARG A 48 15.51 -5.26 -2.90
C ARG A 48 15.12 -6.63 -3.47
N LEU A 49 13.92 -7.08 -3.16
CA LEU A 49 13.40 -8.35 -3.68
C LEU A 49 12.72 -8.09 -5.00
N SER A 50 12.75 -9.02 -5.96
CA SER A 50 11.80 -9.07 -7.06
C SER A 50 10.44 -9.63 -6.60
N GLN A 51 9.37 -9.44 -7.39
CA GLN A 51 8.06 -10.05 -7.09
C GLN A 51 8.15 -11.58 -6.97
N THR A 52 8.98 -12.23 -7.79
CA THR A 52 9.19 -13.69 -7.73
C THR A 52 9.91 -14.11 -6.46
N GLU A 53 10.93 -13.38 -6.02
CA GLU A 53 11.65 -13.69 -4.78
C GLU A 53 10.78 -13.49 -3.55
N PHE A 54 9.98 -12.43 -3.53
CA PHE A 54 9.00 -12.20 -2.48
C PHE A 54 7.93 -13.30 -2.45
N ALA A 55 7.39 -13.68 -3.63
CA ALA A 55 6.44 -14.78 -3.75
C ALA A 55 7.02 -16.08 -3.18
N ARG A 56 8.28 -16.40 -3.52
CA ARG A 56 8.98 -17.59 -3.01
C ARG A 56 9.10 -17.58 -1.49
N ARG A 57 9.42 -16.43 -0.87
CA ARG A 57 9.49 -16.30 0.60
C ARG A 57 8.16 -16.62 1.29
N LEU A 58 7.03 -16.37 0.62
CA LEU A 58 5.68 -16.57 1.15
C LEU A 58 5.00 -17.85 0.63
N GLY A 59 5.71 -18.70 -0.12
CA GLY A 59 5.12 -19.89 -0.74
C GLY A 59 3.99 -19.54 -1.73
N TRP A 60 4.11 -18.41 -2.41
CA TRP A 60 3.14 -17.92 -3.40
C TRP A 60 3.71 -18.02 -4.82
N LYS A 61 2.80 -17.95 -5.80
CA LYS A 61 3.14 -17.74 -7.21
C LYS A 61 3.30 -16.23 -7.46
N GLN A 62 4.25 -15.84 -8.31
CA GLN A 62 4.48 -14.43 -8.66
C GLN A 62 3.20 -13.67 -9.13
N PRO A 63 2.29 -14.27 -9.92
CA PRO A 63 1.05 -13.58 -10.31
C PRO A 63 0.10 -13.26 -9.14
N HIS A 64 0.21 -13.95 -8.00
CA HIS A 64 -0.52 -13.56 -6.79
C HIS A 64 0.06 -12.27 -6.22
N VAL A 65 1.39 -12.16 -6.13
CA VAL A 65 2.06 -10.93 -5.68
C VAL A 65 1.75 -9.76 -6.60
N ALA A 66 1.79 -9.95 -7.92
CA ALA A 66 1.47 -8.89 -8.87
C ALA A 66 0.04 -8.35 -8.70
N ARG A 67 -0.95 -9.22 -8.47
CA ARG A 67 -2.33 -8.78 -8.20
C ARG A 67 -2.47 -8.05 -6.86
N LEU A 68 -1.74 -8.48 -5.83
CA LEU A 68 -1.69 -7.78 -4.55
C LEU A 68 -1.09 -6.37 -4.72
N GLU A 69 0.04 -6.24 -5.43
CA GLU A 69 0.70 -4.94 -5.67
C GLU A 69 -0.10 -4.01 -6.61
N ARG A 70 -1.05 -4.54 -7.40
CA ARG A 70 -1.98 -3.71 -8.19
C ARG A 70 -3.25 -3.32 -7.43
N GLY A 71 -3.53 -3.97 -6.29
CA GLY A 71 -4.79 -3.78 -5.56
C GLY A 71 -6.00 -4.43 -6.25
N ASP A 72 -5.80 -5.27 -7.27
CA ASP A 72 -6.92 -5.89 -8.03
C ASP A 72 -7.77 -6.85 -7.19
N VAL A 73 -7.18 -7.36 -6.11
CA VAL A 73 -7.80 -8.37 -5.25
C VAL A 73 -7.71 -7.93 -3.79
N THR A 74 -8.85 -7.98 -3.11
CA THR A 74 -8.85 -7.84 -1.65
C THR A 74 -8.15 -9.06 -1.05
N PRO A 75 -7.11 -8.88 -0.22
CA PRO A 75 -6.41 -9.99 0.40
C PRO A 75 -7.32 -10.75 1.36
N SER A 76 -7.26 -12.08 1.32
CA SER A 76 -7.95 -12.94 2.29
C SER A 76 -7.33 -12.80 3.69
N LEU A 77 -8.06 -13.24 4.72
CA LEU A 77 -7.51 -13.31 6.08
C LEU A 77 -6.23 -14.17 6.13
N GLU A 78 -6.17 -15.27 5.39
CA GLU A 78 -4.97 -16.10 5.29
C GLU A 78 -3.78 -15.30 4.71
N SER A 79 -4.02 -14.52 3.65
CA SER A 79 -2.98 -13.66 3.05
C SER A 79 -2.49 -12.61 4.04
N LEU A 80 -3.41 -11.94 4.75
CA LEU A 80 -3.07 -10.96 5.78
C LEU A 80 -2.23 -11.58 6.90
N GLN A 81 -2.63 -12.74 7.40
CA GLN A 81 -1.89 -13.45 8.44
C GLN A 81 -0.50 -13.89 7.96
N ARG A 82 -0.38 -14.34 6.71
CA ARG A 82 0.89 -14.76 6.14
C ARG A 82 1.85 -13.58 5.99
N LEU A 83 1.36 -12.45 5.51
CA LEU A 83 2.12 -11.19 5.43
C LEU A 83 2.54 -10.71 6.81
N ALA A 84 1.64 -10.79 7.80
CA ALA A 84 1.94 -10.36 9.16
C ALA A 84 2.99 -11.24 9.84
N ARG A 85 2.86 -12.57 9.72
CA ARG A 85 3.86 -13.52 10.22
C ARG A 85 5.23 -13.35 9.56
N ALA A 86 5.26 -12.88 8.31
CA ALA A 86 6.49 -12.59 7.58
C ALA A 86 7.07 -11.20 7.89
N GLY A 87 6.50 -10.44 8.83
CA GLY A 87 6.97 -9.10 9.21
C GLY A 87 6.73 -8.05 8.13
N VAL A 88 5.87 -8.31 7.16
CA VAL A 88 5.58 -7.34 6.09
C VAL A 88 4.63 -6.27 6.61
N ILE A 89 3.59 -6.69 7.35
CA ILE A 89 2.51 -5.83 7.82
C ILE A 89 2.09 -6.10 9.27
N GLU A 90 1.60 -5.07 9.94
CA GLU A 90 0.75 -5.17 11.12
C GLU A 90 -0.69 -4.89 10.68
N VAL A 91 -1.64 -5.73 11.12
CA VAL A 91 -3.06 -5.60 10.80
C VAL A 91 -3.86 -5.47 12.09
N GLN A 92 -4.64 -4.39 12.19
CA GLN A 92 -5.58 -4.17 13.29
C GLN A 92 -7.00 -4.10 12.74
N VAL A 93 -7.88 -4.98 13.21
CA VAL A 93 -9.31 -4.96 12.86
C VAL A 93 -10.05 -4.21 13.95
N LYS A 94 -10.77 -3.14 13.57
CA LYS A 94 -11.59 -2.32 14.46
C LYS A 94 -13.03 -2.28 13.96
N ARG A 95 -13.97 -1.92 14.85
CA ARG A 95 -15.39 -1.78 14.49
C ARG A 95 -15.60 -0.81 13.32
N GLN A 96 -14.81 0.25 13.22
CA GLN A 96 -14.92 1.29 12.19
C GLN A 96 -14.13 0.97 10.91
N GLY A 97 -13.38 -0.14 10.85
CA GLY A 97 -12.58 -0.53 9.68
C GLY A 97 -11.30 -1.29 10.03
N THR A 98 -10.53 -1.61 9.00
CA THR A 98 -9.24 -2.31 9.12
C THR A 98 -8.09 -1.33 8.88
N ILE A 99 -7.07 -1.38 9.74
CA ILE A 99 -5.85 -0.59 9.62
C ILE A 99 -4.71 -1.53 9.27
N VAL A 100 -3.97 -1.19 8.23
CA VAL A 100 -2.75 -1.89 7.81
C VAL A 100 -1.57 -0.93 7.90
N LYS A 101 -0.48 -1.39 8.51
CA LYS A 101 0.81 -0.70 8.59
C LYS A 101 1.90 -1.69 8.20
N ASN A 102 3.11 -1.25 7.83
CA ASN A 102 4.22 -2.19 7.76
C ASN A 102 4.76 -2.49 9.17
N ALA A 103 5.21 -3.71 9.45
CA ALA A 103 5.55 -4.20 10.78
C ALA A 103 6.95 -3.77 11.28
N ASP A 104 7.30 -2.50 11.11
CA ASP A 104 8.54 -1.83 11.51
C ASP A 104 9.71 -1.84 10.51
N SER A 105 9.93 -0.66 9.94
CA SER A 105 11.25 -0.12 9.65
C SER A 105 11.90 0.26 11.00
N ALA A 106 12.77 -0.57 11.54
CA ALA A 106 13.62 -0.13 12.65
C ALA A 106 14.55 0.99 12.16
N GLY A 107 14.18 2.24 12.45
CA GLY A 107 15.03 3.44 12.38
C GLY A 107 15.76 3.71 11.06
N SER A 108 15.13 4.40 10.10
CA SER A 108 15.89 5.13 9.08
C SER A 108 15.15 6.37 8.61
N VAL A 109 15.53 7.50 9.21
CA VAL A 109 15.57 8.87 8.68
C VAL A 109 14.53 9.20 7.62
N ILE A 110 13.59 10.09 7.98
CA ILE A 110 12.87 10.98 7.06
C ILE A 110 13.93 11.74 6.25
N ARG A 111 14.40 11.19 5.13
CA ARG A 111 15.06 11.97 4.09
C ARG A 111 13.92 12.57 3.28
N LYS A 112 13.59 13.83 3.57
CA LYS A 112 12.81 14.66 2.65
C LYS A 112 13.44 14.54 1.27
N HIS A 113 12.82 13.77 0.38
CA HIS A 113 13.26 13.65 -1.00
C HIS A 113 12.92 14.98 -1.68
N ASN A 114 13.93 15.83 -1.84
CA ASN A 114 13.85 17.02 -2.68
C ASN A 114 14.02 16.56 -4.15
N PRO A 115 13.01 16.75 -5.02
CA PRO A 115 13.03 16.24 -6.39
C PRO A 115 14.11 16.86 -7.31
N GLU A 116 14.80 17.90 -6.86
CA GLU A 116 15.85 18.62 -7.61
C GLU A 116 17.14 17.79 -7.86
N ASN A 117 17.35 16.66 -7.16
CA ASN A 117 18.64 15.96 -7.21
C ASN A 117 18.79 14.93 -8.35
N HIS A 118 17.75 14.70 -9.15
CA HIS A 118 17.78 13.66 -10.20
C HIS A 118 18.50 14.13 -11.49
N VAL A 119 18.66 15.43 -11.69
CA VAL A 119 19.20 15.97 -12.96
C VAL A 119 20.74 16.07 -12.96
N LYS A 120 21.40 16.03 -11.80
CA LYS A 120 22.87 16.21 -11.72
C LYS A 120 23.72 14.93 -11.85
N ARG A 121 23.14 13.73 -11.83
CA ARG A 121 23.93 12.47 -11.93
C ARG A 121 24.12 11.92 -13.34
N LEU A 122 23.49 12.50 -14.35
CA LEU A 122 23.62 12.07 -15.76
C LEU A 122 24.59 12.93 -16.59
N ALA A 123 25.16 14.00 -16.01
CA ALA A 123 26.04 14.93 -16.73
C ALA A 123 27.54 14.85 -16.33
N SER A 124 27.97 13.84 -15.59
CA SER A 124 29.38 13.72 -15.14
C SER A 124 30.04 12.39 -15.45
N SER A 125 29.48 11.59 -16.38
CA SER A 125 30.07 10.33 -16.83
C SER A 125 30.45 10.35 -18.31
N THR A 126 30.83 11.52 -18.83
CA THR A 126 31.53 11.64 -20.10
C THR A 126 32.47 12.84 -20.05
N ALA A 127 33.63 12.65 -19.41
CA ALA A 127 34.84 13.44 -19.56
C ALA A 127 36.02 12.61 -19.02
#